data_AF-A0A919EPK4-F1
#
_entry.id   AF-A0A919EPK4-F1
#
_cell.length_a   1.000
_cell.length_b   1.000
_cell.length_c   1.000
_cell.angle_alpha   90.00
_cell.angle_beta   90.00
_cell.angle_gamma   90.00
#
_symmetry.space_group_name_H-M   'P 1'
#
loop_
_entity.id
_entity.type
_entity.pdbx_description
1 polymer ?
#
loop_
_entity_poly.entity_id
_entity_poly.type
_entity_poly.pdbx_seq_one_letter_code
_entity_poly.pdbx_strand_id
1 'polypeptide(L)' 'MSEIAEKPQPPADGECCDSACNPCVWDHYYAELKTWRLEQAKRREQEKANQPN' A
#
# COMPACT_ATOMS: atom_id res chain seq x y z
N MET A 1 5.24 6.39 17.81
CA MET A 1 5.67 6.13 16.42
C MET A 1 4.42 6.19 15.58
N SER A 2 4.28 7.22 14.74
CA SER A 2 3.04 7.50 14.03
C SER A 2 2.67 6.31 13.14
N GLU A 3 1.60 5.61 13.49
CA GLU A 3 0.96 4.53 12.71
C GLU A 3 0.29 5.09 11.43
N ILE A 4 1.02 5.90 10.69
CA ILE A 4 0.67 6.28 9.33
C ILE A 4 0.99 5.02 8.54
N ALA A 5 -0.02 4.30 8.07
CA ALA A 5 0.20 3.20 7.13
C ALA A 5 1.09 3.74 6.00
N GLU A 6 2.36 3.33 5.99
CA GLU A 6 3.34 3.83 5.04
C GLU A 6 3.05 3.15 3.69
N LYS A 7 3.23 3.89 2.60
CA LYS A 7 2.98 3.33 1.28
C LYS A 7 3.93 2.15 1.09
N PRO A 8 3.44 0.95 0.72
CA PRO A 8 4.32 -0.18 0.49
C PRO A 8 5.36 0.20 -0.58
N GLN A 9 6.60 -0.20 -0.34
CA GLN A 9 7.73 0.02 -1.25
C GLN A 9 7.66 -1.03 -2.37
N PRO A 10 7.78 -0.63 -3.65
CA PRO A 10 7.83 -1.59 -4.73
C PRO A 10 9.07 -2.48 -4.58
N PRO A 11 8.98 -3.78 -4.95
CA PRO A 11 10.14 -4.65 -5.00
C PRO A 11 11.16 -4.13 -6.01
N ALA A 12 12.44 -4.39 -5.78
CA ALA A 12 13.48 -4.00 -6.73
C ALA A 12 13.32 -4.77 -8.05
N ASP A 13 13.73 -4.16 -9.16
CA ASP A 13 13.58 -4.72 -10.51
C ASP A 13 14.25 -6.11 -10.69
N GLY A 14 15.15 -6.51 -9.78
CA GLY A 14 15.80 -7.83 -9.77
C GLY A 14 15.17 -8.89 -8.84
N GLU A 15 14.20 -8.53 -8.00
CA GLU A 15 13.53 -9.49 -7.10
C GLU A 15 12.41 -10.26 -7.80
N CYS A 16 11.88 -9.71 -8.90
CA CYS A 16 10.88 -10.39 -9.73
C CYS A 16 11.58 -11.29 -10.75
N CYS A 17 11.71 -12.57 -10.41
CA CYS A 17 12.11 -13.60 -11.37
C CYS A 17 10.90 -13.92 -12.28
N ASP A 18 10.71 -13.08 -13.30
CA ASP A 18 9.62 -12.95 -14.30
C ASP A 18 9.10 -14.27 -14.93
N SER A 19 9.68 -15.42 -14.60
CA SER A 19 9.33 -16.72 -15.20
C SER A 19 9.31 -17.92 -14.25
N ALA A 20 9.71 -17.81 -12.97
CA ALA A 20 9.85 -19.01 -12.12
C ALA A 20 9.53 -18.84 -10.62
N CYS A 21 9.44 -17.63 -10.08
CA CYS A 21 9.11 -17.46 -8.66
C CYS A 21 7.59 -17.42 -8.47
N ASN A 22 7.03 -18.48 -7.87
CA ASN A 22 5.69 -18.45 -7.28
C ASN A 22 5.83 -18.60 -5.76
N PRO A 23 5.28 -17.65 -4.97
CA PRO A 23 4.44 -16.51 -5.37
C PRO A 23 5.22 -15.31 -5.93
N CYS A 24 4.61 -14.57 -6.87
CA CYS A 24 5.20 -13.34 -7.42
C CYS A 24 5.22 -12.26 -6.35
N VAL A 25 6.36 -11.61 -6.17
CA VAL A 25 6.52 -10.49 -5.21
C VAL A 25 5.55 -9.35 -5.51
N TRP A 26 5.16 -9.17 -6.77
CA TRP A 26 4.17 -8.19 -7.16
C TRP A 26 2.77 -8.49 -6.65
N ASP A 27 2.35 -9.76 -6.53
CA ASP A 27 1.04 -10.11 -5.99
C ASP A 27 0.91 -9.65 -4.53
N HIS A 28 1.96 -9.89 -3.73
CA HIS A 28 2.03 -9.42 -2.35
C HIS A 28 2.02 -7.89 -2.29
N TYR A 29 2.87 -7.24 -3.09
CA TYR A 29 2.94 -5.78 -3.17
C TYR A 29 1.58 -5.16 -3.52
N TYR A 30 0.89 -5.67 -4.54
CA TYR A 30 -0.40 -5.14 -4.97
C TYR A 30 -1.51 -5.39 -3.94
N ALA A 31 -1.47 -6.52 -3.22
CA ALA A 31 -2.41 -6.80 -2.14
C ALA A 31 -2.26 -5.79 -0.99
N GLU A 32 -1.03 -5.50 -0.58
CA GLU A 32 -0.73 -4.49 0.45
C GLU A 32 -1.07 -3.08 -0.03
N LEU A 33 -0.71 -2.74 -1.27
CA LEU A 33 -0.99 -1.44 -1.87
C LEU A 33 -2.50 -1.16 -1.96
N LYS A 34 -3.30 -2.18 -2.30
CA LYS A 34 -4.76 -2.07 -2.33
C LYS A 34 -5.31 -1.71 -0.94
N THR A 35 -4.84 -2.41 0.10
CA THR A 35 -5.25 -2.16 1.48
C THR A 35 -4.88 -0.74 1.90
N TRP A 36 -3.64 -0.33 1.64
CA TRP A 36 -3.16 1.02 1.93
C TRP A 36 -4.01 2.11 1.25
N ARG A 37 -4.36 1.92 -0.04
CA ARG A 37 -5.21 2.88 -0.77
C ARG A 37 -6.60 3.03 -0.13
N LEU A 38 -7.20 1.93 0.32
CA LEU A 38 -8.50 1.96 0.98
C LEU A 38 -8.43 2.69 2.33
N GLU A 39 -7.39 2.45 3.10
CA GLU A 39 -7.18 3.14 4.38
C GLU A 39 -6.92 4.64 4.19
N GLN A 40 -6.11 5.01 3.20
CA GLN A 40 -5.86 6.40 2.84
C GLN A 40 -7.13 7.13 2.40
N ALA A 41 -7.98 6.48 1.60
CA ALA A 41 -9.26 7.07 1.19
C ALA A 41 -10.16 7.36 2.41
N LYS A 42 -10.35 6.35 3.27
CA LYS A 42 -11.13 6.49 4.52
C LYS A 42 -10.57 7.59 5.43
N ARG A 43 -9.25 7.66 5.57
CA ARG A 43 -8.59 8.69 6.37
C ARG A 43 -8.78 10.08 5.77
N ARG A 44 -8.60 10.26 4.46
CA ARG A 44 -8.85 11.56 3.81
C ARG A 44 -10.29 12.03 3.99
N GLU A 45 -11.25 11.12 3.95
CA GLU A 45 -12.66 11.42 4.24
C GLU A 45 -12.85 11.83 5.71
N GLN A 46 -12.23 11.11 6.65
CA GLN A 46 -12.28 11.45 8.08
C GLN A 46 -11.56 12.77 8.41
N GLU A 47 -10.40 13.04 7.81
CA GLU A 47 -9.65 14.28 8.00
C GLU A 47 -10.43 15.48 7.46
N LYS A 48 -11.08 15.35 6.30
CA LYS A 48 -11.99 16.38 5.79
C LYS A 48 -13.20 16.58 6.70
N ALA A 49 -13.75 15.51 7.27
CA ALA A 49 -14.90 15.60 8.18
C ALA A 49 -14.52 16.16 9.56
N ASN A 50 -13.28 15.94 10.00
CA ASN A 50 -12.76 16.33 11.32
C ASN A 50 -11.97 17.65 11.29
N GLN A 51 -12.03 18.41 10.19
CA GLN A 51 -11.56 19.80 10.17
C GLN A 51 -12.77 20.73 10.39
N PRO A 52 -13.15 21.04 11.65
CA PRO A 52 -14.12 22.09 11.91
C PRO A 52 -13.49 23.43 11.51
N ASN A 53 -14.25 24.21 10.75
CA ASN A 53 -13.98 25.62 10.48
C ASN A 53 -14.02 26.43 11.79
#